data_AF-A0A4Q5VIG8-F1
#
_entry.id   AF-A0A4Q5VIG8-F1
#
_cell.length_a   1.000
_cell.length_b   1.000
_cell.length_c   1.000
_cell.angle_alpha   90.00
_cell.angle_beta   90.00
_cell.angle_gamma   90.00
#
_symmetry.space_group_name_H-M   'P 1'
#
loop_
_entity.id
_entity.type
_entity.pdbx_description
1 polymer ?
#
loop_
_entity_poly.entity_id
_entity_poly.type
_entity_poly.pdbx_seq_one_letter_code
_entity_poly.pdbx_strand_id
1 'polypeptide(L)'
;MPFNDDDFINSTVRDIKTVAREHAVQAKGRNEPFTVTITNNDIRQATDRERVKTPVLEKIHTGFIAAGLDAEINYEDKLIKVTVEPIVKSAYSLNQLKEAANTIDEIYLRESLED
;
A
#
# COMPACT_ATOMS: atom_id res chain seq x y z
N MET A 1 -5.84 21.92 -8.48
CA MET A 1 -6.15 22.00 -7.04
C MET A 1 -5.02 21.31 -6.31
N PRO A 2 -4.50 21.87 -5.20
CA PRO A 2 -3.53 21.15 -4.39
C PRO A 2 -4.17 19.85 -3.88
N PHE A 3 -3.41 18.77 -3.91
CA PHE A 3 -3.81 17.48 -3.37
C PHE A 3 -3.91 17.61 -1.84
N ASN A 4 -5.05 17.25 -1.26
CA ASN A 4 -5.17 17.20 0.20
C ASN A 4 -4.51 15.93 0.75
N ASP A 5 -4.23 15.92 2.05
CA ASP A 5 -3.63 14.77 2.74
C ASP A 5 -4.42 13.49 2.48
N ASP A 6 -5.75 13.57 2.52
CA ASP A 6 -6.65 12.44 2.34
C ASP A 6 -6.62 11.91 0.88
N ASP A 7 -6.49 12.80 -0.11
CA ASP A 7 -6.31 12.39 -1.50
C ASP A 7 -4.96 11.70 -1.71
N PHE A 8 -3.89 12.23 -1.09
CA PHE A 8 -2.58 11.60 -1.11
C PHE A 8 -2.61 10.21 -0.48
N ILE A 9 -3.17 10.09 0.73
CA ILE A 9 -3.30 8.80 1.43
C ILE A 9 -4.07 7.81 0.56
N ASN A 10 -5.24 8.18 0.03
CA ASN A 10 -6.06 7.29 -0.79
C ASN A 10 -5.36 6.86 -2.08
N SER A 11 -4.66 7.79 -2.76
CA SER A 11 -3.89 7.48 -3.97
C SER A 11 -2.75 6.54 -3.64
N THR A 12 -1.94 6.85 -2.62
CA THR A 12 -0.80 6.02 -2.24
C THR A 12 -1.23 4.64 -1.74
N VAL A 13 -2.32 4.53 -0.96
CA VAL A 13 -2.89 3.22 -0.57
C VAL A 13 -3.28 2.41 -1.80
N ARG A 14 -3.90 3.04 -2.80
CA ARG A 14 -4.31 2.38 -4.04
C ARG A 14 -3.10 1.91 -4.84
N ASP A 15 -2.07 2.73 -4.95
CA ASP A 15 -0.84 2.40 -5.66
C ASP A 15 -0.11 1.25 -4.96
N ILE A 16 0.04 1.32 -3.63
CA ILE A 16 0.63 0.25 -2.81
C ILE A 16 -0.13 -1.06 -3.00
N LYS A 17 -1.47 -1.04 -2.93
CA LYS A 17 -2.30 -2.24 -3.16
C LYS A 17 -2.19 -2.76 -4.59
N THR A 18 -2.01 -1.90 -5.58
CA THR A 18 -1.83 -2.28 -6.99
C THR A 18 -0.49 -2.98 -7.19
N VAL A 19 0.60 -2.36 -6.71
CA VAL A 19 1.94 -2.95 -6.75
C VAL A 19 1.99 -4.26 -5.98
N ALA A 20 1.34 -4.35 -4.82
CA ALA A 20 1.27 -5.59 -4.05
C ALA A 20 0.58 -6.73 -4.81
N ARG A 21 -0.47 -6.41 -5.57
CA ARG A 21 -1.18 -7.37 -6.43
C ARG A 21 -0.28 -7.79 -7.59
N GLU A 22 0.29 -6.84 -8.31
CA GLU A 22 1.21 -7.13 -9.43
C GLU A 22 2.40 -7.99 -9.00
N HIS A 23 3.00 -7.68 -7.84
CA HIS A 23 4.07 -8.45 -7.25
C HIS A 23 3.63 -9.88 -6.90
N ALA A 24 2.41 -10.06 -6.36
CA ALA A 24 1.85 -11.38 -6.10
C ALA A 24 1.64 -12.21 -7.38
N VAL A 25 1.20 -11.57 -8.48
CA VAL A 25 1.04 -12.21 -9.80
C VAL A 25 2.39 -12.68 -10.33
N GLN A 26 3.36 -11.76 -10.40
CA GLN A 26 4.69 -12.03 -10.94
C GLN A 26 5.43 -13.10 -10.12
N ALA A 27 5.24 -13.10 -8.80
CA ALA A 27 5.86 -14.07 -7.91
C ALA A 27 5.18 -15.46 -7.92
N LYS A 28 4.16 -15.68 -8.76
CA LYS A 28 3.40 -16.95 -8.85
C LYS A 28 2.96 -17.48 -7.48
N GLY A 29 2.52 -16.58 -6.60
CA GLY A 29 2.07 -16.92 -5.25
C GLY A 29 3.18 -17.07 -4.19
N ARG A 30 4.46 -16.83 -4.51
CA ARG A 30 5.53 -16.62 -3.51
C ARG A 30 5.59 -15.14 -3.16
N ASN A 31 4.51 -14.60 -2.59
CA ASN A 31 4.53 -13.20 -2.21
C ASN A 31 5.42 -13.07 -0.96
N GLU A 32 6.50 -12.32 -1.06
CA GLU A 32 7.34 -11.93 0.09
C GLU A 32 6.90 -10.53 0.55
N PRO A 33 6.98 -10.21 1.85
CA PRO A 33 6.71 -8.86 2.32
C PRO A 33 7.69 -7.87 1.68
N PHE A 34 7.19 -6.70 1.32
CA PHE A 34 8.02 -5.60 0.84
C PHE A 34 7.68 -4.31 1.57
N THR A 35 8.66 -3.41 1.67
CA THR A 35 8.51 -2.13 2.36
C THR A 35 8.56 -1.00 1.36
N VAL A 36 7.54 -0.15 1.38
CA VAL A 36 7.49 1.11 0.64
C VAL A 36 7.93 2.22 1.56
N THR A 37 8.91 3.01 1.13
CA THR A 37 9.38 4.18 1.90
C THR A 37 8.81 5.44 1.29
N ILE A 38 8.06 6.20 2.08
CA ILE A 38 7.48 7.48 1.68
C ILE A 38 8.27 8.57 2.39
N THR A 39 9.01 9.36 1.61
CA THR A 39 9.84 10.42 2.15
C THR A 39 9.06 11.72 2.29
N ASN A 40 9.63 12.64 3.06
CA ASN A 40 9.11 14.00 3.13
C ASN A 40 9.02 14.68 1.77
N ASN A 41 9.90 14.35 0.82
CA ASN A 41 9.88 14.95 -0.50
C ASN A 41 8.66 14.47 -1.32
N ASP A 42 8.32 13.19 -1.21
CA ASP A 42 7.13 12.61 -1.88
C ASP A 42 5.85 13.30 -1.41
N ILE A 43 5.72 13.50 -0.09
CA ILE A 43 4.57 14.19 0.50
C ILE A 43 4.52 15.66 0.04
N ARG A 44 5.65 16.35 -0.04
CA ARG A 44 5.72 17.76 -0.49
C ARG A 44 5.33 17.89 -1.95
N GLN A 45 5.85 17.02 -2.80
CA GLN A 45 5.57 17.02 -4.23
C GLN A 45 4.10 16.72 -4.51
N ALA A 46 3.51 15.78 -3.76
CA ALA A 46 2.10 15.48 -3.91
C ALA A 46 1.20 16.59 -3.36
N THR A 47 1.47 17.13 -2.16
CA THR A 47 0.56 18.08 -1.48
C THR A 47 0.86 19.56 -1.75
N ASP A 48 1.83 19.86 -2.62
CA ASP A 48 2.32 21.22 -2.94
C ASP A 48 2.76 22.01 -1.69
N ARG A 49 3.36 21.31 -0.72
CA ARG A 49 3.75 21.91 0.56
C ARG A 49 5.21 22.33 0.59
N GLU A 50 5.45 23.54 1.09
CA GLU A 50 6.81 24.02 1.32
C GLU A 50 7.56 23.17 2.36
N ARG A 51 6.86 22.73 3.42
CA ARG A 51 7.40 21.87 4.48
C ARG A 51 6.32 20.94 5.02
N VAL A 52 6.71 19.69 5.28
CA VAL A 52 5.90 18.73 6.05
C VAL A 52 6.22 18.89 7.53
N LYS A 53 5.17 19.05 8.33
CA LYS A 53 5.26 19.14 9.79
C LYS A 53 4.90 17.77 10.39
N THR A 54 5.32 17.51 11.62
CA THR A 54 5.01 16.26 12.35
C THR A 54 3.52 15.88 12.34
N PRO A 55 2.56 16.81 12.54
CA PRO A 55 1.14 16.47 12.51
C PRO A 55 0.65 15.95 11.16
N VAL A 56 1.32 16.33 10.06
CA VAL A 56 1.02 15.81 8.72
C VAL A 56 1.51 14.37 8.60
N LEU A 57 2.73 14.08 9.06
CA LEU A 57 3.27 12.72 9.06
C LEU A 57 2.39 11.79 9.91
N GLU A 58 1.96 12.25 11.08
CA GLU A 58 1.05 11.51 11.96
C GLU A 58 -0.33 11.29 11.32
N LYS A 59 -0.87 12.30 10.62
CA LYS A 59 -2.14 12.16 9.89
C LYS A 59 -2.02 11.12 8.76
N ILE A 60 -0.96 11.20 7.97
CA ILE A 60 -0.71 10.27 6.85
C ILE A 60 -0.50 8.84 7.38
N HIS A 61 0.30 8.69 8.43
CA HIS A 61 0.50 7.42 9.11
C HIS A 61 -0.82 6.83 9.61
N THR A 62 -1.62 7.62 10.33
CA THR A 62 -2.95 7.19 10.81
C THR A 62 -3.85 6.77 9.65
N GLY A 63 -3.78 7.48 8.51
CA GLY A 63 -4.49 7.12 7.30
C GLY A 63 -4.08 5.76 6.73
N PHE A 64 -2.78 5.45 6.71
CA PHE A 64 -2.30 4.13 6.29
C PHE A 64 -2.72 3.02 7.24
N ILE A 65 -2.62 3.23 8.55
CA ILE A 65 -3.11 2.27 9.55
C ILE A 65 -4.61 2.04 9.40
N ALA A 66 -5.40 3.11 9.23
CA ALA A 66 -6.85 3.02 9.00
C ALA A 66 -7.22 2.28 7.70
N ALA A 67 -6.35 2.34 6.69
CA ALA A 67 -6.50 1.60 5.44
C ALA A 67 -6.08 0.12 5.52
N GLY A 68 -5.64 -0.34 6.70
CA GLY A 68 -5.19 -1.70 6.97
C GLY A 68 -3.76 -1.99 6.52
N LEU A 69 -2.93 -0.97 6.34
CA LEU A 69 -1.51 -1.12 6.04
C LEU A 69 -0.69 -1.03 7.33
N ASP A 70 0.38 -1.82 7.42
CA ASP A 70 1.35 -1.69 8.51
C ASP A 70 2.28 -0.52 8.18
N ALA A 71 2.33 0.51 9.04
CA ALA A 71 3.10 1.71 8.78
C ALA A 71 3.84 2.17 10.04
N GLU A 72 5.06 2.66 9.86
CA GLU A 72 5.93 3.19 10.91
C GLU A 72 6.46 4.57 10.53
N ILE A 73 6.43 5.53 11.46
CA ILE A 73 7.03 6.85 11.27
C ILE A 73 8.46 6.82 11.78
N ASN A 74 9.41 7.21 10.93
CA ASN A 74 10.75 7.59 11.37
C ASN A 74 10.82 9.11 11.48
N TYR A 75 10.83 9.60 12.73
CA TYR A 75 10.86 11.03 13.03
C TYR A 75 12.22 11.69 12.77
N GLU A 76 13.32 10.93 12.85
CA GLU A 76 14.67 11.43 12.60
C GLU A 76 14.84 11.74 11.11
N ASP A 77 14.47 10.80 10.25
CA ASP A 77 14.55 10.94 8.79
C ASP A 77 13.31 11.59 8.16
N LYS A 78 12.24 11.84 8.95
CA LYS A 78 10.94 12.37 8.50
C LYS A 78 10.38 11.60 7.30
N LEU A 79 10.30 10.29 7.46
CA LEU A 79 9.75 9.37 6.47
C LEU A 79 8.74 8.42 7.12
N ILE A 80 7.90 7.82 6.28
CA ILE A 80 6.95 6.79 6.69
C ILE A 80 7.34 5.53 5.93
N LYS A 81 7.59 4.45 6.68
CA LYS A 81 7.77 3.11 6.10
C LYS A 81 6.43 2.41 6.15
N VAL A 82 6.00 1.87 5.02
CA VAL A 82 4.78 1.08 4.92
C VAL A 82 5.17 -0.34 4.55
N THR A 83 4.95 -1.27 5.46
CA THR A 83 5.18 -2.70 5.25
C THR A 83 3.93 -3.32 4.67
N VAL A 84 4.08 -3.95 3.51
CA VAL A 84 3.00 -4.66 2.83
C VAL A 84 3.18 -6.14 3.10
N GLU A 85 2.25 -6.72 3.86
CA GLU A 85 2.22 -8.16 4.07
C GLU A 85 1.97 -8.92 2.76
N PRO A 86 2.51 -10.13 2.63
CA PRO A 86 2.22 -10.97 1.48
C PRO A 86 0.74 -11.33 1.41
N ILE A 87 0.14 -11.05 0.25
CA ILE A 87 -1.26 -11.39 -0.07
C ILE A 87 -1.49 -12.89 0.05
N VAL A 88 -0.48 -13.70 -0.31
CA VAL A 88 -0.57 -15.16 -0.28
C VAL A 88 0.03 -15.70 1.01
N LYS A 89 -0.81 -16.05 1.98
CA LYS A 89 -0.39 -16.67 3.25
C LYS A 89 -0.29 -18.20 3.07
N SER A 90 0.77 -18.84 3.60
CA SER A 90 0.93 -20.31 3.57
C SER A 90 -0.17 -21.08 4.31
N ALA A 91 -0.97 -20.40 5.14
CA ALA A 91 -2.13 -20.96 5.80
C ALA A 91 -3.27 -19.93 5.77
N TYR A 92 -4.39 -20.29 5.15
CA TYR A 92 -5.61 -19.50 5.16
C TYR A 92 -6.62 -20.16 6.09
N SER A 93 -7.29 -19.35 6.92
CA SER A 93 -8.56 -19.78 7.51
C SER A 93 -9.65 -19.77 6.42
N LEU A 94 -10.68 -20.63 6.53
CA LEU A 94 -11.71 -20.84 5.48
C LEU A 94 -12.38 -19.54 4.98
N ASN A 95 -12.53 -18.53 5.84
CA ASN A 95 -13.06 -17.22 5.45
C ASN A 95 -12.04 -16.39 4.63
N GLN A 96 -10.77 -16.40 5.03
CA GLN A 96 -9.69 -15.74 4.30
C GLN A 96 -9.41 -16.41 2.95
N LEU A 97 -9.67 -17.71 2.84
CA LEU A 97 -9.54 -18.48 1.60
C LEU A 97 -10.58 -18.03 0.56
N LYS A 98 -11.79 -17.63 0.97
CA LYS A 98 -12.81 -17.09 0.04
C LYS A 98 -12.46 -15.69 -0.47
N GLU A 99 -11.93 -14.81 0.39
CA GLU A 99 -11.47 -13.47 -0.02
C GLU A 99 -10.21 -13.54 -0.90
N ALA A 100 -9.26 -14.41 -0.53
CA ALA A 100 -8.07 -14.66 -1.32
C ALA A 100 -8.39 -15.35 -2.66
N ALA A 101 -9.31 -16.32 -2.68
CA ALA A 101 -9.75 -16.97 -3.91
C ALA A 101 -10.43 -15.98 -4.85
N ASN A 102 -11.33 -15.10 -4.38
CA ASN A 102 -11.91 -14.07 -5.25
C ASN A 102 -10.84 -13.11 -5.81
N THR A 103 -9.87 -12.73 -4.99
CA THR A 103 -8.79 -11.82 -5.43
C THR A 103 -7.85 -12.51 -6.45
N ILE A 104 -7.55 -13.80 -6.25
CA ILE A 104 -6.68 -14.58 -7.14
C ILE A 104 -7.42 -14.98 -8.44
N ASP A 105 -8.70 -15.33 -8.36
CA ASP A 105 -9.52 -15.69 -9.52
C ASP A 105 -9.72 -14.46 -10.43
N GLU A 106 -9.94 -13.26 -9.87
CA GLU A 106 -9.95 -12.01 -10.65
C GLU A 106 -8.61 -11.70 -11.33
N ILE A 107 -7.49 -12.09 -10.71
CA ILE A 107 -6.15 -11.92 -11.29
C ILE A 107 -5.96 -12.87 -12.48
N TYR A 108 -6.30 -14.16 -12.33
CA TYR A 108 -6.16 -15.17 -13.39
C TYR A 108 -7.16 -14.96 -14.55
N LEU A 109 -8.36 -14.43 -14.28
CA LEU A 109 -9.37 -14.18 -15.30
C LEU A 109 -8.93 -13.08 -16.29
N ARG A 110 -8.12 -12.11 -15.86
CA ARG A 110 -7.56 -11.07 -16.75
C ARG A 110 -6.49 -11.62 -17.69
N GLU A 111 -5.60 -12.51 -17.21
CA GLU A 111 -4.61 -13.17 -18.08
C GLU A 111 -5.28 -14.09 -19.13
N SER A 112 -6.46 -14.64 -18.84
CA SER A 112 -7.20 -15.50 -19.78
C SER A 112 -8.01 -14.74 -20.84
N LEU A 113 -8.12 -13.41 -20.72
CA LEU A 113 -8.84 -12.53 -21.65
C LEU A 113 -7.90 -11.73 -22.57
N GLU A 114 -6.58 -11.83 -22.38
CA GLU A 114 -5.55 -11.22 -23.21
C GLU A 114 -4.88 -12.20 -24.20
N ASP A 115 -5.44 -13.40 -24.41
CA ASP A 115 -5.03 -14.36 -25.46
C ASP A 115 -6.05 -14.42 -26.62
#